data_AF-A0ABD0AN57-F1
#
_entry.id   AF-A0ABD0AN57-F1
#
_cell.length_a   1.000
_cell.length_b   1.000
_cell.length_c   1.000
_cell.angle_alpha   90.00
_cell.angle_beta   90.00
_cell.angle_gamma   90.00
#
_symmetry.space_group_name_H-M   'P 1'
#
loop_
_entity.id
_entity.type
_entity.pdbx_description
1 polymer ?
#
loop_
_entity_poly.entity_id
_entity_poly.type
_entity_poly.pdbx_seq_one_letter_code
_entity_poly.pdbx_strand_id
1 'polypeptide(L)' 'MVLLYSTALLILAVVCSIVIQRQFFRSFATNYVAMAVGVVLALFPLTNQRVATFDSEIFMAEIVAPPLIF' A
#
# COMPACT_ATOMS: atom_id res chain seq x y z
N MET A 1 4.56 -16.26 -10.25
CA MET A 1 5.80 -15.48 -10.09
C MET A 1 5.54 -13.99 -9.89
N VAL A 2 4.76 -13.32 -10.76
CA VAL A 2 4.43 -11.88 -10.62
C VAL A 2 3.78 -11.54 -9.27
N LEU A 3 2.80 -12.33 -8.82
CA LEU A 3 2.15 -12.16 -7.51
C LEU A 3 3.16 -12.20 -6.35
N LEU A 4 4.14 -13.10 -6.39
CA LEU A 4 5.13 -13.23 -5.31
C LEU A 4 6.03 -11.97 -5.21
N TYR A 5 6.46 -11.44 -6.35
CA TYR A 5 7.23 -10.19 -6.39
C TYR A 5 6.39 -8.99 -5.96
N SER A 6 5.14 -8.89 -6.42
CA SER A 6 4.20 -7.84 -6.04
C SER A 6 3.97 -7.83 -4.52
N THR A 7 3.63 -8.98 -3.95
CA THR A 7 3.36 -9.10 -2.52
C THR A 7 4.60 -8.81 -1.69
N ALA A 8 5.78 -9.30 -2.08
CA ALA A 8 7.03 -8.99 -1.38
C ALA A 8 7.37 -7.49 -1.39
N LEU A 9 7.17 -6.82 -2.53
CA LEU A 9 7.41 -5.39 -2.70
C LEU A 9 6.43 -4.56 -1.86
N LEU A 10 5.14 -4.94 -1.85
CA LEU A 10 4.13 -4.29 -1.01
C LEU A 10 4.37 -4.50 0.48
N ILE A 11 4.79 -5.71 0.91
CA ILE A 11 5.17 -5.96 2.31
C ILE A 11 6.34 -5.05 2.70
N LEU A 12 7.37 -4.95 1.86
CA LEU A 12 8.52 -4.08 2.11
C LEU A 12 8.09 -2.61 2.21
N ALA A 13 7.21 -2.17 1.30
CA ALA A 13 6.65 -0.82 1.32
C ALA A 13 5.89 -0.51 2.62
N VAL A 14 5.08 -1.46 3.10
CA VAL A 14 4.33 -1.34 4.36
C VAL A 14 5.29 -1.28 5.55
N VAL A 15 6.30 -2.17 5.60
CA VAL A 15 7.31 -2.16 6.67
C VAL A 15 8.06 -0.84 6.69
N CYS A 16 8.51 -0.34 5.52
CA CYS A 16 9.15 0.98 5.42
C CYS A 16 8.22 2.09 5.90
N SER A 17 6.95 2.08 5.50
CA SER A 17 5.96 3.08 5.93
C SER A 17 5.80 3.10 7.46
N ILE A 18 5.72 1.92 8.09
CA ILE A 18 5.62 1.79 9.55
C ILE A 18 6.89 2.27 10.23
N VAL A 19 8.07 1.89 9.74
CA VAL A 19 9.36 2.32 10.33
C VAL A 19 9.52 3.84 10.22
N ILE A 20 9.26 4.41 9.03
CA ILE A 20 9.35 5.85 8.78
C ILE A 20 8.35 6.60 9.68
N GLN A 21 7.11 6.14 9.75
CA GLN A 21 6.11 6.75 10.62
C GLN A 21 6.53 6.70 12.09
N ARG A 22 7.03 5.55 12.56
CA ARG A 22 7.39 5.36 13.96
C ARG A 22 8.65 6.11 14.37
N GLN A 23 9.59 6.34 13.45
CA GLN A 23 10.83 7.08 13.72
C GLN A 23 10.71 8.58 13.51
N PHE A 24 10.02 9.03 12.45
CA PHE A 24 10.02 10.43 12.03
C PHE A 24 8.67 11.14 12.22
N PHE A 25 7.55 10.40 12.17
CA PHE A 25 6.20 10.98 12.10
C PHE A 25 5.22 10.36 13.10
N ARG A 26 5.65 10.20 14.37
CA ARG A 26 4.87 9.55 15.45
C ARG A 26 3.45 10.13 15.65
N SER A 27 3.24 11.40 15.29
CA SER A 27 1.96 12.09 15.44
C SER A 27 1.00 11.89 14.26
N PHE A 28 1.47 11.34 13.13
CA PHE A 28 0.66 11.17 11.92
C PHE A 28 0.12 9.74 11.82
N ALA A 29 -1.11 9.59 11.32
CA ALA A 29 -1.67 8.28 11.05
C ALA A 29 -0.84 7.56 9.97
N THR A 30 -0.57 6.28 10.17
CA THR A 30 0.25 5.46 9.27
C THR A 30 -0.27 5.46 7.83
N ASN A 31 -1.58 5.64 7.63
CA ASN A 31 -2.20 5.73 6.31
C ASN A 31 -1.65 6.88 5.46
N TYR A 32 -1.34 8.04 6.06
CA TYR A 32 -0.78 9.16 5.30
C TYR A 32 0.65 8.89 4.84
N VAL A 33 1.46 8.26 5.72
CA VAL A 33 2.83 7.85 5.38
C VAL A 33 2.82 6.74 4.33
N ALA A 34 1.90 5.77 4.45
CA ALA A 34 1.72 4.71 3.48
C ALA A 34 1.28 5.23 2.11
N MET A 35 0.37 6.22 2.07
CA MET A 35 0.00 6.89 0.83
C MET A 35 1.22 7.57 0.18
N ALA A 36 2.03 8.30 0.94
CA ALA A 36 3.23 8.95 0.41
C ALA A 36 4.25 7.94 -0.14
N VAL A 37 4.51 6.86 0.59
CA VAL A 37 5.39 5.77 0.13
C VAL A 37 4.83 5.10 -1.12
N GLY A 38 3.51 4.91 -1.21
CA GLY A 38 2.83 4.40 -2.40
C GLY A 38 3.03 5.31 -3.62
N VAL A 39 2.91 6.63 -3.46
CA VAL A 39 3.19 7.60 -4.53
C VAL A 39 4.63 7.50 -4.99
N VAL A 40 5.60 7.42 -4.06
CA VAL A 40 7.01 7.23 -4.41
C VAL A 40 7.20 5.96 -5.21
N LEU A 41 6.61 4.84 -4.79
CA LEU A 41 6.71 3.56 -5.50
C LEU A 41 6.04 3.57 -6.88
N ALA A 42 4.97 4.33 -7.06
CA ALA A 42 4.31 4.50 -8.36
C ALA A 42 5.16 5.32 -9.34
N LEU A 43 5.95 6.28 -8.84
CA LEU A 43 6.85 7.12 -9.66
C LEU A 43 8.05 6.33 -10.21
N PHE A 44 8.43 5.22 -9.58
CA PHE A 44 9.49 4.35 -10.08
C PHE A 44 8.91 3.33 -11.10
N PRO A 45 9.30 3.38 -12.39
CA PRO A 45 8.70 2.53 -13.44
C PRO A 45 8.98 1.03 -13.24
N LEU A 46 10.10 0.70 -12.57
CA LEU A 46 10.49 -0.68 -12.23
C LEU A 46 9.56 -1.33 -11.20
N THR A 47 9.02 -0.54 -10.27
CA THR A 47 8.12 -1.03 -9.22
C THR A 47 6.68 -1.05 -9.72
N ASN A 48 6.24 -0.05 -10.49
CA ASN A 48 4.89 0.01 -11.04
C ASN A 48 4.56 -1.18 -11.97
N GLN A 49 5.50 -1.63 -12.80
CA GLN A 49 5.28 -2.78 -13.69
C GLN A 49 5.29 -4.14 -12.97
N ARG A 50 5.78 -4.19 -11.72
CA ARG A 50 5.90 -5.42 -10.94
C ARG A 50 4.81 -5.58 -9.89
N VAL A 51 4.04 -4.53 -9.63
CA VAL A 51 2.87 -4.56 -8.76
C VAL A 51 1.67 -5.02 -9.59
N ALA A 52 0.91 -5.97 -9.07
CA ALA A 52 -0.31 -6.43 -9.71
C ALA A 52 -1.31 -5.26 -9.86
N THR A 53 -2.03 -5.24 -10.98
CA THR A 53 -3.05 -4.21 -11.22
C THR A 53 -4.06 -4.21 -10.09
N PHE A 54 -4.35 -3.02 -9.56
CA PHE A 54 -5.35 -2.85 -8.52
C PHE A 54 -6.75 -3.10 -9.09
N ASP A 55 -7.46 -4.06 -8.50
CA ASP A 55 -8.86 -4.34 -8.82
C ASP A 55 -9.77 -3.58 -7.85
N SER A 56 -10.43 -2.54 -8.37
CA SER A 56 -11.29 -1.68 -7.56
C SER A 56 -12.57 -2.39 -7.12
N GLU A 57 -13.08 -3.37 -7.87
CA GLU A 57 -14.30 -4.09 -7.50
C GLU A 57 -14.04 -4.98 -6.29
N ILE A 58 -12.93 -5.72 -6.29
CA ILE A 58 -12.50 -6.57 -5.17
C ILE A 58 -12.25 -5.69 -3.93
N PHE A 59 -11.53 -4.58 -4.07
CA PHE A 59 -11.27 -3.66 -2.96
C PHE A 59 -12.57 -3.08 -2.37
N MET A 60 -13.51 -2.65 -3.23
CA MET A 60 -14.79 -2.13 -2.79
C MET A 60 -15.61 -3.21 -2.07
N ALA A 61 -15.64 -4.43 -2.59
CA ALA A 61 -16.39 -5.55 -2.01
C ALA A 61 -15.80 -6.01 -0.66
N GLU A 62 -14.48 -6.05 -0.52
CA GLU A 62 -13.82 -6.58 0.70
C GLU A 62 -13.60 -5.54 1.79
N ILE A 63 -13.32 -4.28 1.44
CA ILE A 63 -12.93 -3.24 2.40
C ILE A 63 -14.03 -2.19 2.58
N VAL A 64 -14.70 -1.76 1.51
CA VAL A 64 -15.69 -0.66 1.56
C VAL A 64 -17.09 -1.17 1.89
N ALA A 65 -17.47 -2.34 1.37
CA ALA A 65 -18.81 -2.90 1.54
C ALA A 65 -19.14 -3.29 2.99
N PRO A 66 -18.26 -3.96 3.77
CA PRO A 66 -18.61 -4.35 5.14
C PRO A 66 -18.99 -3.15 6.04
N PRO A 67 -18.23 -2.02 6.06
CA PRO A 67 -18.61 -0.81 6.79
C PRO A 67 -19.99 -0.23 6.51
N LEU A 68 -20.57 -0.49 5.33
CA LEU A 68 -21.87 0.05 4.92
C LEU A 68 -23.06 -0.71 5.53
N ILE A 69 -22.83 -1.89 6.11
CA ILE A 69 -23.87 -2.78 6.65
C ILE A 69 -23.99 -2.66 8.18
N PHE A 70 -23.36 -1.64 8.79
CA PHE A 70 -23.38 -1.38 10.23
C PHE A 70 -24.05 -0.04 10.55
#